data_AF-A0AA44S562-F1
#
_entry.id   AF-A0AA44S562-F1
#
_cell.length_a   1.000
_cell.length_b   1.000
_cell.length_c   1.000
_cell.angle_alpha   90.00
_cell.angle_beta   90.00
_cell.angle_gamma   90.00
#
_symmetry.space_group_name_H-M   'P 1'
#
loop_
_entity.id
_entity.type
_entity.pdbx_description
1 polymer ?
#
loop_
_entity_poly.entity_id
_entity_poly.type
_entity_poly.pdbx_seq_one_letter_code
_entity_poly.pdbx_strand_id
1 'polypeptide(L)'
;MSIRDGFIHGGGYILGSSATPIYDGAALARRGCVYVSVNYRLGALGCLDLSSLSTPQITLDSNVYLRDLVLALRWVHDNIAEFGGD
;
A
#
# COMPACT_ATOMS: atom_id res chain seq x y z
N MET A 1 -8.01 -8.95 -19.11
CA MET A 1 -6.60 -9.38 -19.07
C MET A 1 -6.15 -9.16 -17.63
N SER A 2 -6.49 -10.09 -16.72
CA SER A 2 -6.49 -9.91 -15.25
C SER A 2 -5.18 -9.35 -14.67
N ILE A 3 -5.27 -8.34 -13.78
CA ILE A 3 -4.19 -7.94 -12.86
C ILE A 3 -3.75 -9.18 -12.09
N ARG A 4 -2.47 -9.54 -12.20
CA ARG A 4 -1.93 -10.71 -11.50
C ARG A 4 -0.96 -10.37 -10.38
N ASP A 5 -0.28 -9.22 -10.39
CA ASP A 5 0.89 -9.04 -9.52
C ASP A 5 0.99 -7.63 -8.90
N GLY A 6 0.24 -7.38 -7.81
CA GLY A 6 0.46 -6.24 -6.91
C GLY A 6 1.39 -6.62 -5.76
N PHE A 7 2.35 -5.76 -5.40
CA PHE A 7 3.33 -6.07 -4.36
C PHE A 7 3.31 -5.05 -3.20
N ILE A 8 3.24 -5.56 -1.97
CA ILE A 8 3.39 -4.79 -0.73
C ILE A 8 4.68 -5.26 -0.05
N HIS A 9 5.59 -4.33 0.21
CA HIS A 9 6.85 -4.69 0.86
C HIS A 9 6.65 -5.16 2.30
N GLY A 10 7.46 -6.15 2.70
CA GLY A 10 7.56 -6.60 4.09
C GLY A 10 8.37 -5.63 4.96
N GLY A 11 8.88 -6.14 6.09
CA GLY A 11 9.67 -5.36 7.07
C GLY A 11 8.98 -5.14 8.42
N GLY A 12 8.02 -6.01 8.79
CA GLY A 12 7.40 -6.01 10.11
C GLY A 12 6.67 -4.72 10.47
N TYR A 13 6.20 -3.97 9.47
CA TYR A 13 5.55 -2.66 9.60
C TYR A 13 6.40 -1.55 10.21
N ILE A 14 7.71 -1.76 10.39
CA ILE A 14 8.64 -0.78 10.99
C ILE A 14 9.67 -0.25 10.00
N LEU A 15 9.92 -0.97 8.91
CA LEU A 15 10.89 -0.62 7.87
C LEU A 15 10.45 -1.14 6.51
N GLY A 16 11.10 -0.67 5.46
CA GLY A 16 10.87 -1.09 4.08
C GLY A 16 10.44 0.07 3.18
N SER A 17 10.47 -0.19 1.87
CA SER A 17 10.00 0.75 0.85
C SER A 17 9.69 0.00 -0.43
N SER A 18 8.67 0.48 -1.16
CA SER A 18 8.36 0.06 -2.53
C SER A 18 9.53 0.29 -3.52
N ALA A 19 10.44 1.20 -3.21
CA ALA A 19 11.61 1.51 -4.04
C ALA A 19 12.83 0.61 -3.75
N THR A 20 12.71 -0.38 -2.85
CA THR A 20 13.83 -1.28 -2.55
C THR A 20 14.17 -2.09 -3.81
N PRO A 21 15.44 -2.15 -4.26
CA PRO A 21 15.79 -2.73 -5.57
C PRO A 21 15.34 -4.17 -5.80
N ILE A 22 15.21 -4.98 -4.74
CA ILE A 22 14.72 -6.35 -4.84
C ILE A 22 13.25 -6.45 -5.28
N TYR A 23 12.50 -5.34 -5.22
CA TYR A 23 11.10 -5.25 -5.63
C TYR A 23 10.92 -4.58 -7.00
N ASP A 24 11.99 -4.47 -7.81
CA ASP A 24 11.89 -3.92 -9.16
C ASP A 24 11.00 -4.81 -10.05
N GLY A 25 9.89 -4.23 -10.53
CA GLY A 25 8.92 -4.88 -11.39
C GLY A 25 9.28 -4.88 -12.88
N ALA A 26 10.40 -4.30 -13.31
CA ALA A 26 10.72 -4.11 -14.72
C ALA A 26 10.73 -5.43 -15.53
N ALA A 27 11.13 -6.54 -14.91
CA ALA A 27 11.08 -7.86 -15.55
C ALA A 27 9.64 -8.37 -15.78
N LEU A 28 8.71 -8.08 -14.86
CA LEU A 28 7.30 -8.41 -15.00
C LEU A 28 6.63 -7.49 -16.03
N ALA A 29 6.95 -6.20 -16.01
CA ALA A 29 6.44 -5.23 -16.98
C ALA A 29 6.81 -5.62 -18.43
N ARG A 30 8.05 -6.06 -18.67
CA ARG A 30 8.49 -6.58 -19.98
C ARG A 30 7.74 -7.83 -20.44
N ARG A 31 7.07 -8.55 -19.53
CA ARG A 31 6.26 -9.74 -19.83
C ARG A 31 4.77 -9.40 -20.03
N GLY A 32 4.42 -8.12 -20.02
CA GLY A 32 3.06 -7.65 -20.27
C GLY A 32 2.19 -7.49 -19.01
N CYS A 33 2.78 -7.57 -17.82
CA CYS A 33 2.05 -7.25 -16.57
C CYS A 33 2.08 -5.74 -16.29
N VAL A 34 1.01 -5.21 -15.71
CA VAL A 34 1.08 -3.95 -14.98
C VAL A 34 1.52 -4.26 -13.55
N TYR A 35 2.70 -3.78 -13.17
CA TYR A 35 3.24 -3.96 -11.83
C TYR A 35 2.99 -2.71 -10.98
N VAL A 36 2.38 -2.89 -9.82
CA VAL A 36 2.14 -1.81 -8.86
C VAL A 36 2.76 -2.17 -7.52
N SER A 37 3.60 -1.28 -7.01
CA SER A 37 4.11 -1.32 -5.64
C SER A 37 3.75 -0.02 -4.92
N VAL A 38 3.51 -0.11 -3.62
CA VAL A 38 2.99 1.01 -2.82
C VAL A 38 3.77 1.16 -1.51
N ASN A 39 3.86 2.39 -1.01
CA ASN A 39 4.31 2.67 0.34
C ASN A 39 3.11 2.77 1.27
N TYR A 40 3.32 2.42 2.53
CA TYR A 40 2.39 2.63 3.63
C TYR A 40 3.16 3.18 4.83
N ARG A 41 2.48 3.86 5.75
CA ARG A 41 3.14 4.40 6.95
C ARG A 41 3.71 3.30 7.83
N LEU A 42 4.88 3.57 8.40
CA LEU A 42 5.66 2.61 9.19
C LEU A 42 5.83 3.07 10.64
N GLY A 43 6.18 2.12 11.51
CA GLY A 43 6.49 2.36 12.91
C GLY A 43 5.34 3.07 13.64
N ALA A 44 5.68 4.01 14.52
CA ALA A 44 4.68 4.78 15.25
C ALA A 44 3.73 5.57 14.33
N LEU A 45 4.21 6.05 13.18
CA LEU A 45 3.36 6.81 12.25
C LEU A 45 2.28 5.96 11.57
N GLY A 46 2.49 4.64 11.50
CA GLY A 46 1.56 3.69 10.90
C GLY A 46 0.74 2.89 11.92
N CYS A 47 1.38 2.50 13.02
CA CYS A 47 0.89 1.46 13.93
C CYS A 47 0.50 1.98 15.32
N LEU A 48 0.78 3.25 15.65
CA LEU A 48 0.42 3.79 16.96
C LEU A 48 -1.10 3.84 17.09
N ASP A 49 -1.61 3.23 18.17
CA ASP A 49 -3.02 3.27 18.53
C ASP A 49 -3.21 4.19 19.73
N LEU A 50 -3.87 5.33 19.49
CA LEU A 50 -4.31 6.27 20.53
C LEU A 50 -5.84 6.35 20.60
N SER A 51 -6.55 5.37 20.04
CA SER A 51 -8.01 5.38 19.95
C SER A 51 -8.69 5.49 21.33
N SER A 52 -8.05 4.96 22.38
CA SER A 52 -8.51 5.10 23.78
C SER A 52 -8.51 6.54 24.30
N LEU A 53 -7.77 7.46 23.66
CA LEU A 53 -7.73 8.88 23.97
C LEU A 53 -8.70 9.71 23.12
N SER A 54 -9.49 9.06 22.24
CA SER A 54 -10.49 9.75 21.43
C SER A 54 -11.55 10.41 22.30
N THR A 55 -12.03 11.56 21.86
CA THR A 55 -13.15 12.30 22.45
C THR A 55 -14.31 12.37 21.45
N PRO A 56 -15.53 12.76 21.87
CA PRO A 56 -16.63 12.96 20.93
C PRO A 56 -16.34 14.02 19.84
N GLN A 57 -15.39 14.92 20.08
CA GLN A 57 -14.98 15.96 19.13
C GLN A 57 -13.79 15.54 18.27
N ILE A 58 -12.95 14.62 18.75
CA ILE A 58 -11.71 14.20 18.07
C ILE A 58 -11.63 12.68 18.12
N THR A 59 -11.82 12.04 16.96
CA THR A 59 -11.56 10.61 16.78
C THR A 59 -10.12 10.40 16.35
N LEU A 60 -9.37 9.59 17.10
CA LEU A 60 -8.01 9.21 16.76
C LEU A 60 -8.02 7.83 16.11
N ASP A 61 -7.60 7.80 14.85
CA ASP A 61 -7.59 6.59 14.06
C ASP A 61 -6.45 5.64 14.44
N SER A 62 -6.75 4.35 14.53
CA SER A 62 -5.78 3.27 14.68
C SER A 62 -5.56 2.52 13.37
N ASN A 63 -4.49 1.70 13.35
CA ASN A 63 -4.10 0.89 12.19
C ASN A 63 -4.03 1.69 10.89
N VAL A 64 -3.53 2.92 10.97
CA VAL A 64 -3.54 3.84 9.83
C VAL A 64 -2.67 3.32 8.66
N TYR A 65 -1.68 2.48 8.94
CA TYR A 65 -0.94 1.74 7.91
C TYR A 65 -1.84 0.79 7.07
N LEU A 66 -2.80 0.09 7.69
CA LEU A 66 -3.75 -0.75 6.96
C LEU A 66 -4.70 0.10 6.13
N ARG A 67 -5.06 1.28 6.62
CA ARG A 67 -5.90 2.22 5.88
C ARG A 67 -5.18 2.77 4.65
N ASP A 68 -3.89 3.05 4.76
CA ASP A 68 -3.06 3.40 3.59
C ASP A 68 -3.11 2.29 2.53
N LEU A 69 -2.97 1.03 2.95
CA LEU A 69 -3.05 -0.12 2.05
C LEU A 69 -4.43 -0.28 1.40
N VAL A 70 -5.52 -0.12 2.18
CA VAL A 70 -6.88 -0.17 1.63
C VAL A 70 -7.12 0.95 0.62
N LEU A 71 -6.66 2.17 0.93
CA LEU A 71 -6.76 3.30 0.00
C LEU A 71 -5.94 3.07 -1.27
N ALA A 72 -4.73 2.52 -1.13
CA ALA A 72 -3.89 2.17 -2.25
C ALA A 72 -4.55 1.10 -3.16
N LEU A 73 -5.14 0.06 -2.58
CA LEU A 73 -5.86 -0.98 -3.33
C LEU A 73 -7.10 -0.43 -4.04
N ARG A 74 -7.84 0.49 -3.39
CA ARG A 74 -8.97 1.18 -4.04
C ARG A 74 -8.49 2.03 -5.20
N TRP A 75 -7.42 2.79 -5.02
CA TRP A 75 -6.84 3.59 -6.09
C TRP A 75 -6.42 2.70 -7.27
N VAL A 76 -5.75 1.57 -7.01
CA VAL A 76 -5.40 0.60 -8.06
C VAL A 76 -6.67 0.12 -8.75
N HIS A 77 -7.64 -0.43 -8.02
CA HIS A 77 -8.90 -0.90 -8.60
C HIS A 77 -9.57 0.15 -9.50
N ASP A 78 -9.62 1.41 -9.05
CA ASP A 78 -10.34 2.47 -9.76
C ASP A 78 -9.57 3.05 -10.98
N ASN A 79 -8.25 2.85 -11.05
CA ASN A 79 -7.39 3.54 -12.04
C ASN A 79 -6.56 2.62 -12.93
N ILE A 80 -6.41 1.34 -12.57
CA ILE A 80 -5.46 0.43 -13.23
C ILE A 80 -5.79 0.17 -14.71
N ALA A 81 -7.05 0.30 -15.11
CA ALA A 81 -7.48 0.21 -16.50
C ALA A 81 -6.80 1.26 -17.39
N GLU A 82 -6.56 2.47 -16.87
CA GLU A 82 -5.86 3.56 -17.59
C GLU A 82 -4.38 3.23 -17.86
N PHE A 83 -3.82 2.27 -17.12
CA PHE A 83 -2.46 1.76 -17.29
C PHE A 83 -2.41 0.44 -18.09
N GLY A 84 -3.55 -0.01 -18.61
CA GLY A 84 -3.66 -1.27 -19.38
C GLY A 84 -3.80 -2.53 -18.51
N GLY A 85 -4.16 -2.40 -17.24
CA GLY A 85 -4.54 -3.53 -16.39
C GLY A 85 -6.05 -3.78 -16.37
N ASP A 86 -6.46 -4.79 -15.59
CA ASP A 86 -7.84 -5.29 -15.42
C ASP A 86 -8.13 -5.64 -13.96
#